data_AF-A0A955EHA6-F1
#
_entry.id   AF-A0A955EHA6-F1
#
_cell.length_a   1.000
_cell.length_b   1.000
_cell.length_c   1.000
_cell.angle_alpha   90.00
_cell.angle_beta   90.00
_cell.angle_gamma   90.00
#
_symmetry.space_group_name_H-M   'P 1'
#
loop_
_entity.id
_entity.type
_entity.pdbx_description
1 polymer ?
#
loop_
_entity_poly.entity_id
_entity_poly.type
_entity_poly.pdbx_seq_one_letter_code
_entity_poly.pdbx_strand_id
1 'polypeptide(L)' 'MPPASLRVMDANANRAREAARTLEDIARFVLEDADLAVAGKGVRHDLAAVLAHL' A
#
# COMPACT_ATOMS: atom_id res chain seq x y z
N MET A 1 18.60 3.76 13.78
CA MET A 1 18.32 4.97 12.97
C MET A 1 17.98 6.14 13.87
N PRO A 2 18.29 7.40 13.49
CA PRO A 2 17.78 8.57 14.19
C PRO A 2 16.25 8.57 14.25
N PRO A 3 15.61 9.10 15.31
CA PRO A 3 14.14 9.10 15.44
C PRO A 3 13.41 9.77 14.27
N ALA A 4 14.00 10.82 13.69
CA ALA A 4 13.44 11.50 12.52
C ALA A 4 13.38 10.58 11.29
N SER A 5 14.39 9.72 11.10
CA SER A 5 14.43 8.80 9.97
C SER A 5 13.36 7.72 10.09
N LEU A 6 13.13 7.18 11.30
CA LEU A 6 12.05 6.22 11.56
C LEU A 6 10.66 6.83 11.30
N ARG A 7 10.44 8.10 11.69
CA ARG A 7 9.17 8.81 11.39
C ARG A 7 8.94 9.01 9.89
N VAL A 8 9.99 9.31 9.13
CA VAL A 8 9.88 9.45 7.67
C VAL A 8 9.56 8.10 7.03
N MET A 9 10.16 7.01 7.51
CA MET A 9 9.84 5.66 7.04
C MET A 9 8.38 5.30 7.31
N ASP A 10 7.87 5.53 8.53
CA ASP A 10 6.46 5.28 8.87
C ASP A 10 5.50 6.13 8.02
N ALA A 11 5.83 7.41 7.80
CA ALA A 11 5.04 8.29 6.94
C ALA A 11 4.97 7.78 5.49
N ASN A 12 6.10 7.31 4.95
CA ASN A 12 6.16 6.76 3.59
C ASN A 12 5.45 5.40 3.49
N ALA A 13 5.57 4.56 4.51
CA ALA A 13 4.83 3.31 4.64
C ALA A 13 3.31 3.53 4.58
N ASN A 14 2.81 4.52 5.31
CA ASN A 14 1.39 4.91 5.27
C ASN A 14 0.96 5.40 3.88
N ARG A 15 1.75 6.28 3.24
CA ARG A 15 1.47 6.79 1.89
C ARG A 15 1.42 5.67 0.85
N ALA A 16 2.35 4.73 0.91
CA ALA A 16 2.40 3.61 -0.02
C ALA A 16 1.18 2.69 0.12
N ARG A 17 0.72 2.41 1.36
CA ARG A 17 -0.50 1.64 1.60
C ARG A 17 -1.75 2.33 1.02
N GLU A 18 -1.84 3.65 1.18
CA GLU A 18 -2.99 4.42 0.68
C GLU A 18 -2.98 4.53 -0.85
N ALA A 19 -1.80 4.70 -1.46
CA ALA A 19 -1.64 4.66 -2.91
C ALA A 19 -2.12 3.31 -3.48
N ALA A 20 -1.71 2.19 -2.87
CA ALA A 20 -2.16 0.87 -3.29
C ALA A 20 -3.68 0.66 -3.10
N ARG A 21 -4.28 1.22 -2.03
CA ARG A 21 -5.75 1.22 -1.85
C ARG A 21 -6.44 2.03 -2.95
N THR A 22 -5.91 3.21 -3.28
CA THR A 22 -6.46 4.06 -4.33
C THR A 22 -6.47 3.34 -5.68
N LEU A 23 -5.38 2.63 -6.02
CA LEU A 23 -5.32 1.84 -7.26
C LEU A 23 -6.34 0.69 -7.26
N GLU A 24 -6.52 0.01 -6.13
CA GLU A 24 -7.56 -1.03 -5.99
C GLU A 24 -8.98 -0.47 -6.13
N ASP A 25 -9.25 0.72 -5.58
CA ASP A 25 -10.56 1.37 -5.71
C ASP A 25 -10.83 1.80 -7.15
N ILE A 26 -9.83 2.33 -7.85
CA ILE A 26 -9.93 2.63 -9.29
C ILE A 26 -10.22 1.35 -10.07
N ALA A 27 -9.50 0.26 -9.79
CA ALA A 27 -9.73 -1.03 -10.44
C ALA A 27 -11.16 -1.55 -10.21
N ARG A 28 -11.67 -1.46 -8.97
CA ARG A 28 -13.03 -1.94 -8.63
C ARG A 28 -14.15 -1.08 -9.19
N PHE A 29 -14.03 0.24 -9.06
CA PHE A 29 -15.17 1.14 -9.24
C PHE A 29 -15.15 1.91 -10.56
N VAL A 30 -13.99 2.07 -11.18
CA VAL A 30 -13.86 2.79 -12.46
C VAL A 30 -13.65 1.82 -13.60
N LEU A 31 -12.73 0.87 -13.41
CA LEU A 31 -12.37 -0.09 -14.46
C LEU A 31 -13.24 -1.35 -14.43
N GLU A 32 -13.91 -1.63 -13.31
CA GLU A 32 -14.65 -2.87 -13.07
C GLU A 32 -13.81 -4.14 -13.33
N ASP A 33 -12.50 -4.04 -13.12
CA ASP A 33 -11.52 -5.09 -13.38
C ASP A 33 -11.18 -5.82 -12.07
N ALA A 34 -11.75 -7.02 -11.93
CA ALA A 34 -11.58 -7.85 -10.75
C ALA A 34 -10.14 -8.34 -10.55
N ASP A 35 -9.39 -8.61 -11.63
CA ASP A 35 -8.03 -9.11 -11.55
C ASP A 35 -7.08 -8.01 -11.07
N LEU A 36 -7.24 -6.78 -11.59
CA LEU A 36 -6.50 -5.62 -11.11
C LEU A 36 -6.85 -5.27 -9.66
N ALA A 37 -8.12 -5.41 -9.26
CA ALA A 37 -8.52 -5.22 -7.87
C ALA A 37 -7.84 -6.23 -6.93
N VAL A 38 -7.79 -7.51 -7.32
CA VAL A 38 -7.08 -8.55 -6.57
C VAL A 38 -5.58 -8.27 -6.51
N ALA A 39 -4.96 -7.86 -7.62
CA ALA A 39 -3.56 -7.48 -7.65
C ALA A 39 -3.26 -6.30 -6.71
N GLY A 40 -4.10 -5.26 -6.71
CA GLY A 40 -3.98 -4.11 -5.80
C GLY A 40 -4.07 -4.52 -4.32
N LYS A 41 -5.00 -5.42 -3.99
CA LYS A 41 -5.09 -6.01 -2.64
C LYS A 41 -3.84 -6.80 -2.27
N GLY A 42 -3.27 -7.55 -3.21
CA GLY A 42 -2.01 -8.28 -3.04
C GLY A 42 -0.85 -7.34 -2.67
N VAL A 43 -0.66 -6.28 -3.44
CA VAL A 43 0.37 -5.25 -3.17
C VAL A 43 0.22 -4.66 -1.76
N ARG A 44 -1.02 -4.39 -1.30
CA ARG A 44 -1.25 -3.90 0.07
C ARG A 44 -0.82 -4.90 1.15
N HIS A 45 -1.12 -6.19 0.94
CA HIS A 45 -0.73 -7.24 1.88
C HIS A 45 0.79 -7.42 1.92
N ASP A 46 1.44 -7.47 0.76
CA ASP A 46 2.90 -7.64 0.67
C ASP A 46 3.62 -6.45 1.30
N LEU A 47 3.14 -5.23 1.05
CA LEU A 47 3.67 -4.03 1.70
C LEU A 47 3.51 -4.09 3.21
N ALA A 48 2.35 -4.49 3.72
CA ALA A 48 2.14 -4.65 5.16
C ALA A 48 3.07 -5.69 5.78
N ALA A 49 3.29 -6.82 5.10
CA ALA A 49 4.18 -7.88 5.56
C ALA A 49 5.64 -7.42 5.60
N VAL A 50 6.14 -6.78 4.55
CA VAL A 50 7.52 -6.25 4.51
C VAL A 50 7.75 -5.20 5.59
N LEU A 51 6.78 -4.30 5.80
CA LEU A 51 6.89 -3.24 6.79
C LEU A 51 6.78 -3.73 8.24
N ALA A 52 6.20 -4.91 8.49
CA ALA A 52 6.12 -5.48 9.84
C ALA A 52 7.50 -5.89 10.41
N HIS A 53 8.53 -5.91 9.57
CA HIS A 53 9.90 -6.25 9.93
C HIS A 53 10.83 -5.03 10.07
N LEU A 54 10.30 -3.81 9.95
CA LEU A 54 11.03 -2.54 10.13
C LEU A 54 10.94 -2.04 11.58
#